data_AF-A0A151BLP5-F1
#
_entry.id   AF-A0A151BLP5-F1
#
_cell.length_a   1.000
_cell.length_b   1.000
_cell.length_c   1.000
_cell.angle_alpha   90.00
_cell.angle_beta   90.00
_cell.angle_gamma   90.00
#
_symmetry.space_group_name_H-M   'P 1'
#
loop_
_entity.id
_entity.type
_entity.pdbx_description
1 polymer ?
#
loop_
_entity_poly.entity_id
_entity_poly.type
_entity_poly.pdbx_seq_one_letter_code
_entity_poly.pdbx_strand_id
1 'polypeptide(L)'
;METVTPKKGLTWRSALALIFAIGAVQPAMIYYMLLTNQPLGLQAWFVILLWWWISRSIGTPLNKQELFILLSFQSMAVTYAMSFVTPIQYMYYRVAPTSEALGVSQYMPDWFAPPSNVVKELMRTQWVFFHPCWVKPILVMITFTFLGIVADIAMGYF
;
A
#
# COMPACT_ATOMS: atom_id res chain seq x y z
N MET A 1 19.16 -21.85 32.04
CA MET A 1 18.55 -21.03 30.97
C MET A 1 18.10 -22.00 29.88
N GLU A 2 16.80 -22.15 29.67
CA GLU A 2 16.28 -22.94 28.53
C GLU A 2 16.79 -22.31 27.23
N THR A 3 17.50 -23.08 26.42
CA THR A 3 17.96 -22.64 25.11
C THR A 3 16.76 -22.61 24.17
N VAL A 4 16.10 -21.46 24.06
CA VAL A 4 15.03 -21.25 23.08
C VAL A 4 15.64 -21.37 21.69
N THR A 5 15.35 -22.47 20.99
CA THR A 5 15.78 -22.63 19.61
C THR A 5 14.90 -21.76 18.70
N PRO A 6 15.48 -20.83 17.93
CA PRO A 6 14.69 -19.98 17.05
C PRO A 6 14.07 -20.83 15.94
N LYS A 7 12.73 -20.89 15.90
CA LYS A 7 11.98 -21.54 14.81
C LYS A 7 11.84 -20.58 13.63
N LYS A 8 11.87 -21.10 12.41
CA LYS A 8 11.68 -20.31 11.19
C LYS A 8 10.24 -19.81 11.09
N GLY A 9 10.07 -18.51 10.90
CA GLY A 9 8.76 -17.88 10.61
C GLY A 9 8.48 -17.74 9.12
N LEU A 10 9.50 -17.38 8.34
CA LEU A 10 9.41 -17.36 6.88
C LEU A 10 9.57 -18.78 6.34
N THR A 11 8.45 -19.48 6.25
CA THR A 11 8.33 -20.79 5.60
C THR A 11 7.70 -20.64 4.22
N TRP A 12 7.79 -21.67 3.38
CA TRP A 12 7.08 -21.73 2.09
C TRP A 12 5.57 -21.45 2.23
N ARG A 13 4.95 -21.91 3.33
CA ARG A 13 3.52 -21.68 3.60
C ARG A 13 3.23 -20.20 3.85
N SER A 14 4.05 -19.53 4.68
CA SER A 14 3.91 -18.09 4.91
C SER A 14 4.25 -17.26 3.66
N ALA A 15 5.22 -17.69 2.86
CA ALA A 15 5.58 -17.02 1.61
C ALA A 15 4.44 -17.08 0.59
N LEU A 16 3.79 -18.24 0.43
CA LEU A 16 2.62 -18.38 -0.44
C LEU A 16 1.46 -17.49 0.00
N ALA A 17 1.20 -17.37 1.30
CA ALA A 17 0.18 -16.47 1.81
C ALA A 17 0.48 -15.00 1.46
N LEU A 18 1.75 -14.58 1.55
CA LEU A 18 2.19 -13.24 1.17
C LEU A 18 2.04 -13.01 -0.34
N ILE A 19 2.40 -13.98 -1.17
CA ILE A 19 2.21 -13.89 -2.63
C ILE A 19 0.72 -13.80 -2.97
N PHE A 20 -0.14 -14.57 -2.29
CA PHE A 20 -1.59 -14.49 -2.43
C PHE A 20 -2.12 -13.11 -2.03
N ALA A 21 -1.61 -12.55 -0.93
CA ALA A 21 -1.97 -11.20 -0.50
C ALA A 21 -1.65 -10.16 -1.58
N ILE A 22 -0.48 -10.26 -2.21
CA ILE A 22 -0.04 -9.36 -3.27
C ILE A 22 -0.86 -9.54 -4.54
N GLY A 23 -1.05 -10.78 -4.99
CA GLY A 23 -1.68 -11.07 -6.29
C GLY A 23 -3.21 -10.96 -6.28
N ALA A 24 -3.86 -11.23 -5.16
CA ALA A 24 -5.33 -11.29 -5.10
C ALA A 24 -5.92 -10.21 -4.19
N VAL A 25 -5.36 -10.03 -2.98
CA VAL A 25 -5.96 -9.12 -1.99
C VAL A 25 -5.67 -7.66 -2.33
N GLN A 26 -4.43 -7.31 -2.70
CA GLN A 26 -4.08 -5.93 -3.06
C GLN A 26 -4.91 -5.39 -4.24
N PRO A 27 -5.09 -6.09 -5.38
CA PRO A 27 -5.93 -5.58 -6.47
C PRO A 27 -7.40 -5.41 -6.09
N ALA A 28 -7.95 -6.35 -5.30
CA ALA A 28 -9.32 -6.26 -4.81
C ALA A 28 -9.52 -5.02 -3.90
N MET A 29 -8.54 -4.76 -3.04
CA MET A 29 -8.54 -3.57 -2.19
C MET A 29 -8.43 -2.27 -2.99
N ILE A 30 -7.52 -2.21 -3.96
CA ILE A 30 -7.37 -1.06 -4.85
C ILE A 30 -8.68 -0.78 -5.57
N TYR A 31 -9.31 -1.81 -6.13
CA TYR A 31 -10.60 -1.69 -6.81
C TYR A 31 -11.69 -1.16 -5.86
N TYR A 32 -11.81 -1.75 -4.67
CA TYR A 32 -12.79 -1.31 -3.68
C TYR A 32 -12.59 0.16 -3.29
N MET A 33 -11.34 0.57 -3.06
CA MET A 33 -11.05 1.95 -2.71
C MET A 33 -11.29 2.91 -3.88
N LEU A 34 -10.99 2.54 -5.12
CA LEU A 34 -11.31 3.38 -6.28
C LEU A 34 -12.83 3.57 -6.45
N LEU A 35 -13.62 2.54 -6.11
CA LEU A 35 -15.07 2.59 -6.24
C LEU A 35 -15.75 3.37 -5.12
N THR A 36 -15.31 3.16 -3.87
CA THR A 36 -15.99 3.65 -2.67
C THR A 36 -15.29 4.83 -2.00
N ASN A 37 -14.04 5.09 -2.39
CA ASN A 37 -13.13 5.99 -1.71
C ASN A 37 -12.97 5.68 -0.21
N GLN A 38 -13.13 4.41 0.18
CA GLN A 38 -12.99 3.91 1.54
C GLN A 38 -12.01 2.74 1.60
N PRO A 39 -11.23 2.59 2.68
CA PRO A 39 -10.41 1.40 2.89
C PRO A 39 -11.32 0.19 3.13
N LEU A 40 -10.87 -0.99 2.69
CA LEU A 40 -11.61 -2.23 2.91
C LEU A 40 -11.44 -2.69 4.37
N GLY A 41 -12.53 -2.72 5.13
CA GLY A 41 -12.49 -3.14 6.53
C GLY A 41 -11.96 -4.57 6.69
N LEU A 42 -11.15 -4.81 7.73
CA LEU A 42 -10.54 -6.14 8.04
C LEU A 42 -9.62 -6.73 6.95
N GLN A 43 -9.23 -5.94 5.94
CA GLN A 43 -8.28 -6.28 4.85
C GLN A 43 -7.05 -7.10 5.31
N ALA A 44 -6.42 -6.68 6.40
CA ALA A 44 -5.21 -7.28 6.95
C ALA A 44 -5.44 -8.69 7.54
N TRP A 45 -6.66 -8.95 8.02
CA TRP A 45 -7.05 -10.21 8.64
C TRP A 45 -7.50 -11.26 7.64
N PHE A 46 -7.99 -10.87 6.45
CA PHE A 46 -8.49 -11.82 5.47
C PHE A 46 -7.46 -12.88 5.09
N VAL A 47 -6.22 -12.47 4.79
CA VAL A 47 -5.15 -13.40 4.42
C VAL A 47 -4.85 -14.35 5.59
N ILE A 48 -4.73 -13.81 6.80
CA ILE A 48 -4.41 -14.57 8.01
C ILE A 48 -5.50 -15.61 8.29
N LEU A 49 -6.76 -15.21 8.27
CA LEU A 49 -7.90 -16.08 8.57
C LEU A 49 -8.08 -17.15 7.50
N LEU A 50 -7.95 -16.79 6.23
CA LEU A 50 -8.01 -17.73 5.12
C LEU A 50 -6.90 -18.79 5.25
N TRP A 51 -5.66 -18.35 5.47
CA TRP A 51 -4.53 -19.27 5.54
C TRP A 51 -4.55 -20.13 6.80
N TRP A 52 -5.02 -19.56 7.91
CA TRP A 52 -5.27 -20.31 9.13
C TRP A 52 -6.31 -21.41 8.89
N TRP A 53 -7.43 -21.09 8.24
CA TRP A 53 -8.47 -22.07 7.94
C TRP A 53 -7.97 -23.18 7.01
N ILE A 54 -7.29 -22.83 5.90
CA ILE A 54 -6.70 -23.80 4.97
C ILE A 54 -5.70 -24.72 5.69
N SER A 55 -4.77 -24.14 6.45
CA SER A 55 -3.73 -24.90 7.16
C SER A 55 -4.31 -25.85 8.21
N ARG A 56 -5.35 -25.41 8.92
CA ARG A 56 -6.06 -26.21 9.92
C ARG A 56 -6.83 -27.36 9.27
N SER A 57 -7.49 -27.12 8.14
CA SER A 57 -8.23 -28.15 7.39
C SER A 57 -7.31 -29.24 6.83
N ILE A 58 -6.06 -28.91 6.50
CA ILE A 58 -5.03 -29.86 6.03
C ILE A 58 -4.36 -30.60 7.21
N GLY A 59 -4.68 -30.25 8.46
CA GLY A 59 -4.12 -30.87 9.66
C GLY A 59 -2.74 -30.36 10.06
N THR A 60 -2.25 -29.30 9.41
CA THR A 60 -0.93 -28.69 9.72
C THR A 60 -1.09 -27.21 10.07
N PRO A 61 -1.58 -26.88 11.29
CA PRO A 61 -1.87 -25.50 11.66
C PRO A 61 -0.62 -24.61 11.59
N LEU A 62 -0.84 -23.33 11.24
CA LEU A 62 0.23 -22.33 11.22
C LEU A 62 0.89 -22.19 12.60
N ASN A 63 2.21 -22.17 12.60
CA ASN A 63 2.98 -21.96 13.82
C ASN A 63 2.99 -20.46 14.18
N LYS A 64 3.27 -20.14 15.45
CA LYS A 64 3.30 -18.76 15.96
C LYS A 64 4.24 -17.86 15.16
N GLN A 65 5.36 -18.39 14.69
CA GLN A 65 6.33 -17.64 13.89
C GLN A 65 5.81 -17.35 12.47
N GLU A 66 5.06 -18.26 11.85
CA GLU A 66 4.43 -18.01 10.54
C GLU A 66 3.34 -16.95 10.69
N LEU A 67 2.51 -17.07 11.74
CA LEU A 67 1.48 -16.08 12.05
C LEU A 67 2.08 -14.69 12.31
N PHE A 68 3.20 -14.63 13.03
CA PHE A 68 3.93 -13.39 13.27
C PHE A 68 4.37 -12.74 11.95
N ILE A 69 4.96 -13.50 11.02
CA ILE A 69 5.33 -12.97 9.70
C ILE A 69 4.09 -12.41 8.99
N LEU A 70 2.97 -13.14 8.96
CA LEU A 70 1.75 -12.64 8.31
C LEU A 70 1.24 -11.35 8.96
N LEU A 71 1.28 -11.27 10.29
CA LEU A 71 0.90 -10.07 11.05
C LEU A 71 1.85 -8.89 10.81
N SER A 72 3.16 -9.12 10.68
CA SER A 72 4.14 -8.06 10.44
C SER A 72 3.99 -7.42 9.06
N PHE A 73 3.65 -8.22 8.04
CA PHE A 73 3.54 -7.75 6.65
C PHE A 73 2.12 -7.33 6.26
N GLN A 74 1.13 -7.50 7.15
CA GLN A 74 -0.26 -7.19 6.85
C GLN A 74 -0.47 -5.70 6.53
N SER A 75 0.19 -4.80 7.27
CA SER A 75 0.08 -3.34 7.09
C SER A 75 0.80 -2.90 5.82
N MET A 76 1.95 -3.51 5.53
CA MET A 76 2.73 -3.30 4.31
C MET A 76 1.91 -3.61 3.06
N ALA A 77 1.14 -4.71 3.06
CA ALA A 77 0.28 -5.05 1.93
C ALA A 77 -0.74 -3.94 1.61
N VAL A 78 -1.22 -3.20 2.62
CA VAL A 78 -2.18 -2.11 2.42
C VAL A 78 -1.48 -0.79 2.07
N THR A 79 -0.54 -0.38 2.91
CA THR A 79 0.09 0.94 2.83
C THR A 79 0.87 1.10 1.53
N TYR A 80 1.56 0.05 1.07
CA TYR A 80 2.30 0.13 -0.20
C TYR A 80 1.39 0.17 -1.42
N ALA A 81 0.28 -0.57 -1.43
CA ALA A 81 -0.69 -0.47 -2.53
C ALA A 81 -1.18 0.98 -2.68
N MET A 82 -1.50 1.62 -1.55
CA MET A 82 -2.01 3.00 -1.58
C MET A 82 -0.95 4.04 -1.92
N SER A 83 0.30 3.82 -1.51
CA SER A 83 1.41 4.72 -1.81
C SER A 83 1.58 4.94 -3.32
N PHE A 84 1.25 3.96 -4.16
CA PHE A 84 1.32 4.10 -5.62
C PHE A 84 -0.01 4.54 -6.26
N VAL A 85 -1.15 4.25 -5.64
CA VAL A 85 -2.47 4.63 -6.21
C VAL A 85 -2.81 6.09 -5.91
N THR A 86 -2.56 6.56 -4.69
CA THR A 86 -2.91 7.90 -4.24
C THR A 86 -2.30 9.03 -5.10
N PRO A 87 -1.03 8.98 -5.52
CA PRO A 87 -0.46 10.01 -6.39
C PRO A 87 -1.12 10.05 -7.77
N ILE A 88 -1.54 8.90 -8.30
CA ILE A 88 -2.29 8.80 -9.56
C ILE A 88 -3.67 9.45 -9.40
N GLN A 89 -4.33 9.24 -8.25
CA GLN A 89 -5.60 9.91 -7.94
C GLN A 89 -5.43 11.44 -7.87
N TYR A 90 -4.36 11.94 -7.24
CA TYR A 90 -4.07 13.38 -7.18
C TYR A 90 -3.79 13.98 -8.56
N MET A 91 -3.05 13.26 -9.39
CA MET A 91 -2.85 13.60 -10.80
C MET A 91 -4.19 13.72 -11.54
N TYR A 92 -5.11 12.79 -11.33
CA TYR A 92 -6.45 12.84 -11.89
C TYR A 92 -7.25 14.05 -11.38
N TYR A 93 -7.23 14.32 -10.07
CA TYR A 93 -7.95 15.46 -9.50
C TYR A 93 -7.47 16.80 -10.03
N ARG A 94 -6.22 16.93 -10.48
CA ARG A 94 -5.71 18.17 -11.06
C ARG A 94 -6.36 18.54 -12.39
N VAL A 95 -6.71 17.55 -13.21
CA VAL A 95 -7.33 17.73 -14.54
C VAL A 95 -8.79 17.29 -14.60
N ALA A 96 -9.38 16.93 -13.46
CA ALA A 96 -10.76 16.50 -13.39
C ALA A 96 -11.69 17.65 -13.82
N PRO A 97 -12.74 17.41 -14.62
CA PRO A 97 -13.68 18.44 -15.05
C PRO A 97 -14.31 19.21 -13.87
N THR A 98 -14.54 18.51 -12.75
CA THR A 98 -15.05 19.11 -11.51
C THR A 98 -14.07 20.12 -10.91
N SER A 99 -12.77 19.78 -10.88
CA SER A 99 -11.73 20.67 -10.36
C SER A 99 -11.51 21.90 -11.26
N GLU A 100 -11.63 21.72 -12.57
CA GLU A 100 -11.57 22.82 -13.53
C GLU A 100 -12.80 23.74 -13.38
N ALA A 101 -14.00 23.16 -13.27
CA ALA A 101 -15.25 23.91 -13.08
C ALA A 101 -15.27 24.71 -11.76
N LEU A 102 -14.66 24.16 -10.70
CA LEU A 102 -14.50 24.84 -9.41
C LEU A 102 -13.35 25.85 -9.38
N GLY A 103 -12.53 25.93 -10.44
CA GLY A 103 -11.37 26.81 -10.50
C GLY A 103 -10.25 26.47 -9.53
N VAL A 104 -10.24 25.25 -8.97
CA VAL A 104 -9.24 24.79 -7.97
C VAL A 104 -8.00 24.18 -8.60
N SER A 105 -8.08 23.71 -9.85
CA SER A 105 -6.97 23.04 -10.55
C SER A 105 -5.68 23.87 -10.62
N GLN A 106 -5.78 25.20 -10.68
CA GLN A 106 -4.64 26.11 -10.75
C GLN A 106 -3.89 26.28 -9.43
N TYR A 107 -4.54 26.01 -8.29
CA TYR A 107 -3.95 26.16 -6.97
C TYR A 107 -3.22 24.90 -6.50
N MET A 108 -3.34 23.80 -7.25
CA MET A 108 -2.65 22.55 -6.92
C MET A 108 -1.15 22.69 -7.22
N PRO A 109 -0.28 22.56 -6.20
CA PRO A 109 1.15 22.74 -6.38
C PRO A 109 1.80 21.52 -7.05
N ASP A 110 2.95 21.73 -7.68
CA ASP A 110 3.66 20.66 -8.41
C ASP A 110 4.22 19.55 -7.53
N TRP A 111 4.35 19.79 -6.23
CA TRP A 111 4.72 18.75 -5.26
C TRP A 111 3.53 17.87 -4.88
N PHE A 112 2.29 18.32 -5.11
CA PHE A 112 1.09 17.53 -4.84
C PHE A 112 0.76 16.60 -6.02
N ALA A 113 0.86 17.11 -7.24
CA ALA A 113 0.63 16.34 -8.47
C ALA A 113 1.44 16.94 -9.64
N PRO A 114 1.74 16.15 -10.70
CA PRO A 114 2.37 16.66 -11.92
C PRO A 114 1.65 17.87 -12.53
N PRO A 115 2.35 18.77 -13.26
CA PRO A 115 1.75 19.97 -13.83
C PRO A 115 0.74 19.66 -14.95
N SER A 116 -0.36 20.41 -15.01
CA SER A 116 -1.54 20.12 -15.84
C SER A 116 -1.26 19.98 -17.35
N ASN A 117 -0.22 20.66 -17.84
CA ASN A 117 0.24 20.56 -19.24
C ASN A 117 0.79 19.18 -19.59
N VAL A 118 1.40 18.49 -18.62
CA VAL A 118 2.01 17.16 -18.80
C VAL A 118 1.02 16.05 -18.44
N VAL A 119 0.07 16.30 -17.52
CA VAL A 119 -0.85 15.27 -17.00
C VAL A 119 -1.62 14.53 -18.11
N LYS A 120 -2.15 15.25 -19.10
CA LYS A 120 -2.95 14.65 -20.19
C LYS A 120 -2.13 13.67 -21.05
N GLU A 121 -0.85 13.98 -21.27
CA GLU A 121 0.09 13.09 -21.95
C GLU A 121 0.45 11.92 -21.05
N LEU A 122 0.75 12.20 -19.79
CA LEU A 122 1.18 11.22 -18.81
C LEU A 122 0.13 10.13 -18.56
N MET A 123 -1.15 10.50 -18.54
CA MET A 123 -2.28 9.55 -18.45
C MET A 123 -2.34 8.54 -19.60
N ARG A 124 -1.70 8.82 -20.74
CA ARG A 124 -1.64 7.92 -21.89
C ARG A 124 -0.41 7.00 -21.87
N THR A 125 0.52 7.23 -20.96
CA THR A 125 1.75 6.45 -20.86
C THR A 125 1.58 5.25 -19.94
N GLN A 126 2.23 4.12 -20.25
CA GLN A 126 2.23 2.94 -19.37
C GLN A 126 3.14 3.11 -18.15
N TRP A 127 4.20 3.92 -18.26
CA TRP A 127 5.25 4.08 -17.25
C TRP A 127 5.20 5.45 -16.58
N VAL A 128 4.04 5.76 -15.98
CA VAL A 128 3.71 7.08 -15.42
C VAL A 128 4.80 7.61 -14.48
N PHE A 129 5.28 6.80 -13.53
CA PHE A 129 6.24 7.22 -12.50
C PHE A 129 7.68 7.45 -12.97
N PHE A 130 8.03 7.03 -14.19
CA PHE A 130 9.38 7.25 -14.73
C PHE A 130 9.57 8.64 -15.32
N HIS A 131 8.49 9.42 -15.45
CA HIS A 131 8.58 10.77 -15.98
C HIS A 131 9.21 11.74 -14.95
N PRO A 132 10.14 12.63 -15.36
CA PRO A 132 10.85 13.54 -14.45
C PRO A 132 9.96 14.46 -13.61
N CYS A 133 8.72 14.72 -14.05
CA CYS A 133 7.76 15.53 -13.28
C CYS A 133 7.42 14.92 -11.92
N TRP A 134 7.60 13.60 -11.74
CA TRP A 134 7.34 12.91 -10.49
C TRP A 134 8.41 13.12 -9.43
N VAL A 135 9.56 13.71 -9.76
CA VAL A 135 10.63 13.95 -8.79
C VAL A 135 10.12 14.78 -7.60
N LYS A 136 9.35 15.86 -7.84
CA LYS A 136 8.84 16.71 -6.74
C LYS A 136 7.81 15.95 -5.87
N PRO A 137 6.75 15.32 -6.42
CA PRO A 137 5.81 14.55 -5.59
C PRO A 137 6.46 13.39 -4.84
N ILE A 138 7.32 12.61 -5.49
CA ILE A 138 7.99 11.46 -4.86
C ILE A 138 8.90 11.93 -3.72
N LEU A 139 9.65 13.03 -3.92
CA LEU A 139 10.51 13.57 -2.87
C LEU A 139 9.70 13.97 -1.64
N VAL A 140 8.55 14.62 -1.82
CA VAL A 140 7.65 14.98 -0.72
C VAL A 140 7.10 13.73 -0.03
N MET A 141 6.63 12.74 -0.79
CA MET A 141 6.16 11.47 -0.22
C MET A 141 7.23 10.78 0.64
N ILE A 142 8.45 10.64 0.11
CA ILE A 142 9.57 10.04 0.84
C ILE A 142 9.89 10.84 2.10
N THR A 143 9.85 12.17 2.03
CA THR A 143 10.08 13.05 3.18
C THR A 143 9.02 12.84 4.26
N PHE A 144 7.73 12.78 3.89
CA PHE A 144 6.65 12.48 4.83
C PHE A 144 6.77 11.08 5.42
N THR A 145 7.11 10.07 4.63
CA THR A 145 7.34 8.71 5.13
C THR A 145 8.49 8.67 6.12
N PHE A 146 9.60 9.35 5.82
CA PHE A 146 10.76 9.43 6.70
C PHE A 146 10.42 10.13 8.02
N LEU A 147 9.74 11.28 7.95
CA LEU A 147 9.29 12.00 9.15
C LEU A 147 8.30 11.17 9.97
N GLY A 148 7.43 10.41 9.32
CA GLY A 148 6.51 9.47 9.97
C GLY A 148 7.26 8.41 10.76
N ILE A 149 8.27 7.77 10.16
CA ILE A 149 9.13 6.80 10.85
C ILE A 149 9.82 7.45 12.06
N VAL A 150 10.39 8.64 11.91
CA VAL A 150 11.03 9.35 13.04
C VAL A 150 10.03 9.63 14.17
N ALA A 151 8.82 10.06 13.83
CA ALA A 151 7.76 10.34 14.79
C ALA A 151 7.29 9.08 15.52
N ASP A 152 7.07 7.98 14.79
CA ASP A 152 6.68 6.69 15.36
C ASP A 152 7.74 6.16 16.34
N ILE A 153 9.04 6.34 16.04
CA ILE A 153 10.13 5.97 16.96
C ILE A 153 10.08 6.86 18.21
N ALA A 154 9.93 8.17 18.04
CA ALA A 154 9.88 9.11 19.14
C ALA A 154 8.68 8.87 20.08
N MET A 155 7.55 8.42 19.53
CA MET A 155 6.34 8.08 20.30
C MET A 155 6.36 6.67 20.90
N GLY A 156 7.33 5.82 20.52
CA GLY A 156 7.41 4.44 20.98
C GLY A 156 6.35 3.51 20.36
N TYR A 157 5.86 3.84 19.15
CA TYR A 157 4.92 3.00 18.39
C TYR A 157 5.61 1.92 17.54
N PHE A 158 6.94 1.84 17.57
CA PHE A 158 7.73 0.77 16.97
C PHE A 158 7.95 -0.43 17.89
#